data_AF-A0A7Y4S8Y6-F1
#
_entry.id   AF-A0A7Y4S8Y6-F1
#
_cell.length_a   1.000
_cell.length_b   1.000
_cell.length_c   1.000
_cell.angle_alpha   90.00
_cell.angle_beta   90.00
_cell.angle_gamma   90.00
#
_symmetry.space_group_name_H-M   'P 1'
#
loop_
_entity.id
_entity.type
_entity.pdbx_description
1 polymer ?
#
loop_
_entity_poly.entity_id
_entity_poly.type
_entity_poly.pdbx_seq_one_letter_code
_entity_poly.pdbx_strand_id
1 'polypeptide(L)' 'MPVALIDCNNFYVSCERVFNPKLEGKPVVVLSNNDGCAVARSNEVKALGVKMGQP' A
#
# COMPACT_ATOMS: atom_id res chain seq x y z
N MET A 1 24.39 -4.43 22.41
CA MET A 1 24.25 -4.67 20.96
C MET A 1 23.13 -3.79 20.44
N PRO A 2 23.39 -2.87 19.50
CA PRO A 2 22.33 -2.06 18.91
C PRO A 2 21.47 -2.90 17.95
N VAL A 3 20.17 -2.62 17.91
CA VAL A 3 19.19 -3.19 16.98
C VAL A 3 18.51 -2.04 16.25
N ALA A 4 18.22 -2.20 14.95
CA ALA A 4 17.47 -1.25 14.15
C ALA A 4 16.22 -1.91 13.56
N LEU A 5 15.11 -1.17 13.51
CA LEU A 5 13.88 -1.55 12.83
C LEU A 5 13.81 -0.83 11.48
N ILE A 6 13.50 -1.58 10.43
CA ILE A 6 13.31 -1.05 9.08
C ILE A 6 11.90 -1.44 8.62
N ASP A 7 11.09 -0.45 8.31
CA ASP A 7 9.71 -0.61 7.84
C ASP A 7 9.51 0.22 6.56
N CYS A 8 8.88 -0.37 5.56
CA CYS A 8 8.63 0.28 4.29
C CYS A 8 7.22 0.88 4.24
N ASN A 9 7.13 2.17 3.94
CA ASN A 9 5.85 2.86 3.75
C ASN A 9 5.04 2.23 2.61
N ASN A 10 3.85 1.73 2.91
CA ASN A 10 2.91 1.19 1.90
C ASN A 10 3.55 0.17 0.95
N PHE A 11 4.37 -0.74 1.47
CA PHE A 11 5.35 -1.54 0.72
C PHE A 11 4.90 -2.00 -0.68
N TYR A 12 3.77 -2.72 -0.79
CA TYR A 12 3.32 -3.21 -2.11
C TYR A 12 2.93 -2.09 -3.08
N VAL A 13 2.33 -1.00 -2.61
CA VAL A 13 2.05 0.18 -3.46
C VAL A 13 3.35 0.83 -3.92
N SER A 14 4.35 0.92 -3.05
CA SER A 14 5.67 1.45 -3.41
C SER A 14 6.38 0.58 -4.44
N CYS A 15 6.32 -0.74 -4.31
CA CYS A 15 6.85 -1.66 -5.32
C CYS A 15 6.17 -1.43 -6.67
N GLU A 16 4.83 -1.37 -6.71
CA GLU A 16 4.09 -1.11 -7.96
C GLU A 16 4.47 0.24 -8.60
N ARG A 17 4.70 1.29 -7.80
CA ARG A 17 5.14 2.60 -8.30
C ARG A 17 6.56 2.59 -8.87
N VAL A 18 7.46 1.76 -8.34
CA VAL A 18 8.80 1.57 -8.92
C VAL A 18 8.70 0.99 -10.33
N PHE A 19 7.84 -0.01 -10.54
CA PHE A 19 7.68 -0.65 -11.87
C PHE A 19 6.74 0.13 -12.80
N ASN A 20 5.80 0.90 -12.25
CA ASN A 20 4.87 1.73 -13.00
C ASN A 20 4.78 3.14 -12.38
N PRO A 21 5.71 4.05 -12.74
CA PRO A 21 5.75 5.41 -12.20
C PRO A 21 4.49 6.25 -12.47
N LYS A 22 3.63 5.85 -13.43
CA LYS A 22 2.35 6.54 -13.70
C LYS A 22 1.33 6.39 -12.56
N LEU A 23 1.61 5.56 -11.56
CA LEU A 23 0.81 5.36 -10.35
C LEU A 23 1.18 6.33 -9.22
N GLU A 24 2.23 7.14 -9.37
CA GLU A 24 2.61 8.15 -8.40
C GLU A 24 1.52 9.22 -8.26
N GLY A 25 1.22 9.64 -7.02
CA GLY A 25 0.14 10.58 -6.71
C GLY A 25 -1.28 10.08 -6.98
N LYS A 26 -1.47 8.83 -7.43
CA LYS A 26 -2.79 8.24 -7.68
C LYS A 26 -3.26 7.41 -6.49
N PRO A 27 -4.58 7.35 -6.23
CA PRO A 27 -5.15 6.38 -5.29
C PRO A 27 -4.89 4.96 -5.79
N VAL A 28 -4.16 4.16 -5.02
CA VAL A 28 -3.82 2.76 -5.35
C VAL A 28 -4.13 1.86 -4.16
N VAL A 29 -4.81 0.76 -4.44
CA VAL A 29 -5.06 -0.35 -3.50
C VAL A 29 -4.47 -1.61 -4.08
N VAL A 30 -3.76 -2.36 -3.24
CA VAL A 30 -3.38 -3.75 -3.52
C VAL A 30 -4.33 -4.64 -2.73
N LEU A 31 -5.00 -5.55 -3.44
CA LEU A 31 -5.97 -6.47 -2.87
C LEU A 31 -5.33 -7.84 -2.60
N SER A 32 -5.80 -8.55 -1.58
CA SER A 32 -5.50 -9.97 -1.44
C SER A 32 -6.20 -10.78 -2.51
N ASN A 33 -5.56 -11.89 -2.89
CA ASN A 33 -6.18 -12.88 -3.77
C ASN A 33 -7.37 -13.55 -3.05
N ASN A 34 -8.41 -13.86 -3.82
CA ASN A 34 -9.61 -14.61 -3.43
C ASN A 34 -10.65 -13.93 -2.52
N ASP A 35 -10.29 -12.95 -1.68
CA ASP A 35 -11.24 -12.25 -0.79
C ASP A 35 -11.39 -10.74 -1.07
N GLY A 36 -10.52 -10.16 -1.91
CA GLY A 36 -10.61 -8.76 -2.33
C GLY A 36 -10.28 -7.74 -1.25
N CYS A 37 -9.75 -8.16 -0.10
CA CYS A 37 -9.47 -7.24 1.00
C CYS A 37 -8.27 -6.33 0.68
N ALA A 38 -8.32 -5.08 1.14
CA ALA A 38 -7.21 -4.13 1.00
C ALA A 38 -6.01 -4.52 1.88
N VAL A 39 -4.95 -5.08 1.29
CA VAL A 39 -3.72 -5.51 1.98
C VAL A 39 -2.60 -4.47 1.94
N ALA A 40 -2.65 -3.54 0.97
CA ALA A 40 -1.86 -2.32 1.00
C ALA A 40 -2.64 -1.18 0.34
N ARG A 41 -2.42 0.04 0.80
CA ARG A 41 -3.15 1.22 0.36
C ARG A 41 -2.25 2.44 0.37
N SER A 42 -2.34 3.23 -0.71
CA SER A 42 -1.59 4.47 -0.85
C SER A 42 -2.07 5.52 0.16
N ASN A 43 -1.30 6.58 0.39
CA ASN A 43 -1.71 7.63 1.34
C ASN A 43 -2.98 8.35 0.86
N GLU A 44 -3.14 8.49 -0.45
CA GLU A 44 -4.34 9.01 -1.11
C GLU A 44 -5.56 8.15 -0.79
N VAL A 45 -5.44 6.82 -0.80
CA VAL A 45 -6.53 5.92 -0.40
C VAL A 45 -6.80 5.98 1.10
N LYS A 46 -5.75 6.08 1.94
CA LYS A 46 -5.94 6.25 3.39
C LYS A 46 -6.74 7.52 3.70
N ALA A 47 -6.51 8.61 2.96
CA ALA A 47 -7.26 9.85 3.09
C ALA A 47 -8.75 9.71 2.71
N LEU A 48 -9.09 8.74 1.84
CA LEU A 48 -10.48 8.40 1.50
C LEU A 48 -11.16 7.50 2.56
N GLY A 49 -10.45 7.08 3.61
CA GLY A 49 -11.02 6.34 4.73
C GLY A 49 -11.06 4.81 4.58
N VAL A 50 -10.59 4.24 3.46
CA VAL A 50 -10.51 2.78 3.25
C VAL A 50 -9.54 2.19 4.25
N LYS A 51 -9.96 1.29 5.14
CA LYS A 51 -9.14 0.68 6.20
C LYS A 51 -8.30 -0.50 5.70
N MET A 52 -7.34 -0.92 6.51
CA MET A 52 -6.59 -2.15 6.25
C MET A 52 -7.51 -3.35 6.45
N GLY A 53 -7.46 -4.32 5.54
CA GLY A 53 -8.34 -5.50 5.57
C GLY A 53 -9.80 -5.21 5.29
N GLN A 54 -10.14 -4.01 4.81
CA GLN A 54 -11.49 -3.70 4.37
C GLN A 54 -11.78 -4.42 3.04
N PRO A 55 -12.92 -5.12 2.89
CA PRO A 55 -13.36 -5.70 1.62
C PRO A 55 -13.79 -4.62 0.61
#